data_AF-A0A7K2MXF5-F1
#
_entry.id   AF-A0A7K2MXF5-F1
#
_cell.length_a   1.000
_cell.length_b   1.000
_cell.length_c   1.000
_cell.angle_alpha   90.00
_cell.angle_beta   90.00
_cell.angle_gamma   90.00
#
_symmetry.space_group_name_H-M   'P 1'
#
loop_
_entity.id
_entity.type
_entity.pdbx_description
1 polymer ?
#
loop_
_entity_poly.entity_id
_entity_poly.type
_entity_poly.pdbx_seq_one_letter_code
_entity_poly.pdbx_strand_id
1 'polypeptide(L)'
;EALPVIRYRTRDLSRLLPGTARPAFRRMRKVTGRCDDMIILRGVNVFPTQVEEIVLRTPGVAPHFQIRLTERGRMDHMTVRVEARPDAGPEQREAAARAIGQGVKDGVGVSVEVEVVDPETLERSVGKIRRVWDLRGA
;
A
#
# COMPACT_ATOMS: atom_id res chain seq x y z
N GLU A 1 -0.10 -31.54 23.23
CA GLU A 1 1.03 -31.74 22.30
C GLU A 1 1.74 -30.43 22.04
N ALA A 2 3.05 -30.45 21.82
CA ALA A 2 3.83 -29.26 21.48
C ALA A 2 4.15 -29.23 19.98
N LEU A 3 4.22 -28.04 19.39
CA LEU A 3 4.47 -27.79 17.97
C LEU A 3 5.81 -27.06 17.78
N PRO A 4 6.96 -27.77 17.77
CA PRO A 4 8.25 -27.16 17.49
C PRO A 4 8.35 -26.75 16.02
N VAL A 5 8.78 -25.51 15.75
CA VAL A 5 8.89 -24.97 14.39
C VAL A 5 10.35 -24.65 14.05
N ILE A 6 10.91 -25.32 13.03
CA ILE A 6 12.31 -25.19 12.61
C ILE A 6 12.39 -24.50 11.25
N ARG A 7 13.19 -23.42 11.16
CA ARG A 7 13.43 -22.63 9.93
C ARG A 7 12.15 -22.24 9.17
N TYR A 8 11.14 -21.76 9.90
CA TYR A 8 9.86 -21.36 9.34
C TYR A 8 10.00 -20.23 8.32
N ARG A 9 9.46 -20.42 7.12
CA ARG A 9 9.39 -19.37 6.10
C ARG A 9 8.17 -18.49 6.38
N THR A 10 8.40 -17.36 7.04
CA THR A 10 7.34 -16.41 7.44
C THR A 10 6.62 -15.76 6.26
N ARG A 11 7.27 -15.73 5.09
CA ARG A 11 6.85 -14.97 3.88
C ARG A 11 6.89 -13.45 4.05
N ASP A 12 7.41 -12.95 5.16
CA ASP A 12 7.64 -11.53 5.37
C ASP A 12 8.93 -11.07 4.67
N LEU A 13 8.85 -9.90 4.04
CA LEU A 13 10.00 -9.24 3.43
C LEU A 13 10.59 -8.22 4.42
N SER A 14 11.81 -8.49 4.86
CA SER A 14 12.59 -7.58 5.71
C SER A 14 14.09 -7.86 5.56
N ARG A 15 14.91 -7.10 6.29
CA ARG A 15 16.36 -7.32 6.41
C ARG A 15 16.81 -7.19 7.86
N LEU A 16 17.87 -7.92 8.20
CA LEU A 16 18.54 -7.78 9.49
C LEU A 16 19.47 -6.57 9.50
N LEU A 17 19.54 -5.91 10.66
CA LEU A 17 20.37 -4.73 10.93
C LEU A 17 21.16 -4.95 12.24
N PRO A 18 22.35 -4.33 12.40
CA PRO A 18 23.10 -4.39 13.66
C PRO A 18 22.32 -3.80 14.84
N GLY A 19 22.55 -4.31 16.05
CA GLY A 19 21.96 -3.77 17.29
C GLY A 19 22.40 -2.34 17.57
N THR A 20 21.50 -1.53 18.16
CA THR A 20 21.80 -0.14 18.58
C THR A 20 21.53 0.03 20.07
N ALA A 21 20.29 0.32 20.48
CA ALA A 21 19.91 0.49 21.89
C ALA A 21 20.02 -0.80 22.74
N ARG A 22 20.13 -1.95 22.06
CA ARG A 22 20.41 -3.27 22.63
C ARG A 22 21.45 -3.97 21.75
N PRO A 23 22.76 -3.67 21.91
CA PRO A 23 23.81 -4.14 21.01
C PRO A 23 23.91 -5.66 20.87
N ALA A 24 23.54 -6.40 21.92
CA ALA A 24 23.55 -7.87 21.93
C ALA A 24 22.52 -8.52 20.97
N PHE A 25 21.49 -7.78 20.55
CA PHE A 25 20.45 -8.29 19.66
C PHE A 25 20.48 -7.60 18.29
N ARG A 26 20.36 -8.40 17.22
CA ARG A 26 20.12 -7.86 15.87
C ARG A 26 18.73 -7.23 15.81
N ARG A 27 18.58 -6.22 14.97
CA ARG A 27 17.28 -5.61 14.66
C ARG A 27 16.75 -6.16 13.35
N MET A 28 15.44 -6.16 13.20
CA MET A 28 14.79 -6.36 11.91
C MET A 28 14.23 -5.01 11.46
N ARG A 29 14.39 -4.66 10.17
CA ARG A 29 13.68 -3.49 9.62
C ARG A 29 12.17 -3.73 9.75
N LYS A 30 11.38 -2.65 9.87
CA LYS A 30 9.91 -2.76 9.78
C LYS A 30 9.56 -3.60 8.54
N VAL A 31 8.70 -4.61 8.73
CA VAL A 31 8.30 -5.54 7.65
C VAL A 31 7.75 -4.72 6.50
N THR A 32 8.36 -4.87 5.32
CA THR A 32 7.96 -4.14 4.11
C THR A 32 6.63 -4.67 3.58
N GLY A 33 6.33 -5.93 3.82
CA GLY A 33 5.09 -6.59 3.41
C GLY A 33 5.31 -8.09 3.37
N ARG A 34 4.31 -8.85 2.96
CA ARG A 34 4.48 -10.26 2.63
C ARG A 34 4.79 -10.43 1.16
N CYS A 35 5.52 -11.49 0.80
CA CYS A 35 5.72 -11.85 -0.60
C CYS A 35 4.38 -12.17 -1.30
N ASP A 36 3.38 -12.62 -0.54
CA ASP A 36 2.04 -12.89 -1.05
C ASP A 36 1.21 -11.61 -1.28
N ASP A 37 1.58 -10.49 -0.65
CA ASP A 37 0.89 -9.20 -0.79
C ASP A 37 1.47 -8.35 -1.94
N MET A 38 2.39 -8.92 -2.74
CA MET A 38 3.03 -8.25 -3.87
C MET A 38 2.08 -8.21 -5.07
N ILE A 39 1.88 -7.02 -5.62
CA ILE A 39 1.09 -6.81 -6.83
C ILE A 39 2.04 -6.76 -8.02
N ILE A 40 1.77 -7.56 -9.05
CA ILE A 40 2.44 -7.43 -10.35
C ILE A 40 1.51 -6.60 -11.23
N LEU A 41 1.94 -5.39 -11.57
CA LEU A 41 1.19 -4.46 -12.42
C LEU A 41 2.01 -4.17 -13.68
N ARG A 42 1.58 -4.67 -14.84
CA ARG A 42 2.27 -4.47 -16.13
C ARG A 42 3.77 -4.81 -16.07
N GLY A 43 4.13 -5.90 -15.37
CA GLY A 43 5.51 -6.36 -15.21
C GLY A 43 6.32 -5.67 -14.11
N VAL A 44 5.75 -4.69 -13.40
CA VAL A 44 6.39 -4.01 -12.26
C VAL A 44 5.88 -4.57 -10.95
N ASN A 45 6.79 -4.82 -10.00
CA ASN A 45 6.46 -5.25 -8.64
C ASN A 45 6.08 -4.05 -7.78
N VAL A 46 4.87 -4.07 -7.23
CA VAL A 46 4.31 -3.01 -6.40
C VAL A 46 3.93 -3.57 -5.04
N PHE A 47 4.41 -2.94 -3.97
CA PHE A 47 4.01 -3.26 -2.61
C PHE A 47 3.00 -2.22 -2.09
N PRO A 48 1.91 -2.64 -1.42
CA PRO A 48 0.94 -1.71 -0.83
C PRO A 48 1.56 -0.71 0.16
N THR A 49 2.68 -1.06 0.81
CA THR A 49 3.40 -0.19 1.72
C THR A 49 4.13 0.97 1.03
N GLN A 50 4.52 0.83 -0.24
CA GLN A 50 5.06 1.94 -1.02
C GLN A 50 3.97 2.96 -1.32
N VAL A 51 2.77 2.48 -1.67
CA VAL A 51 1.59 3.35 -1.86
C VAL A 51 1.20 4.02 -0.55
N GLU A 52 1.22 3.28 0.57
CA GLU A 52 0.96 3.83 1.90
C GLU A 52 1.91 4.99 2.24
N GLU A 53 3.21 4.84 2.00
CA GLU A 53 4.19 5.90 2.26
C GLU A 53 3.88 7.18 1.47
N ILE A 54 3.46 7.02 0.21
CA ILE A 54 3.07 8.14 -0.66
C ILE A 54 1.77 8.80 -0.18
N VAL A 55 0.79 8.00 0.24
CA VAL A 55 -0.47 8.53 0.80
C VAL A 55 -0.21 9.29 2.09
N LEU A 56 0.59 8.73 3.01
CA LEU A 56 0.87 9.33 4.32
C LEU A 56 1.58 10.67 4.24
N ARG A 57 2.40 10.90 3.21
CA ARG A 57 3.10 12.18 2.98
C ARG A 57 2.28 13.21 2.20
N THR A 58 1.12 12.82 1.65
CA THR A 58 0.31 13.71 0.79
C THR A 58 -0.66 14.54 1.65
N PRO A 59 -0.62 15.89 1.59
CA PRO A 59 -1.58 16.74 2.26
C PRO A 59 -3.01 16.59 1.70
N GLY A 60 -4.02 16.85 2.51
CA GLY A 60 -5.44 16.83 2.07
C GLY A 60 -6.09 15.45 2.04
N VAL A 61 -5.35 14.38 2.34
CA VAL A 61 -5.89 13.02 2.45
C VAL A 61 -5.72 12.45 3.86
N ALA A 62 -6.62 11.54 4.22
CA ALA A 62 -6.55 10.73 5.41
C ALA A 62 -5.64 9.51 5.18
N PRO A 63 -5.14 8.82 6.23
CA PRO A 63 -4.28 7.64 6.09
C PRO A 63 -5.02 6.40 5.56
N HIS A 64 -6.30 6.53 5.21
CA HIS A 64 -7.16 5.45 4.78
C HIS A 64 -7.16 5.34 3.26
N PHE A 65 -6.73 4.18 2.76
CA PHE A 65 -6.68 3.90 1.33
C PHE A 65 -6.97 2.44 1.02
N GLN A 66 -7.38 2.21 -0.22
CA GLN A 66 -7.58 0.90 -0.83
C GLN A 66 -6.94 0.88 -2.22
N ILE A 67 -6.44 -0.27 -2.62
CA ILE A 67 -5.93 -0.54 -3.96
C ILE A 67 -6.94 -1.46 -4.63
N ARG A 68 -7.49 -1.01 -5.77
CA ARG A 68 -8.37 -1.81 -6.63
C ARG A 68 -7.61 -2.18 -7.90
N LEU A 69 -7.50 -3.47 -8.18
CA LEU A 69 -6.94 -4.00 -9.42
C LEU A 69 -8.09 -4.46 -10.30
N THR A 70 -8.12 -3.98 -11.54
CA THR A 70 -9.12 -4.31 -12.55
C THR A 70 -8.43 -4.55 -13.89
N GLU A 71 -9.17 -4.98 -14.89
CA GLU A 71 -8.69 -5.06 -16.28
C GLU A 71 -9.36 -3.97 -17.13
N ARG A 72 -8.59 -3.27 -17.97
CA ARG A 72 -9.11 -2.37 -18.99
C ARG A 72 -8.61 -2.85 -20.35
N GLY A 73 -9.48 -3.55 -21.09
CA GLY A 73 -9.07 -4.26 -22.30
C GLY A 73 -8.14 -5.42 -21.97
N ARG A 74 -6.92 -5.41 -22.53
CA ARG A 74 -5.90 -6.46 -22.29
C ARG A 74 -4.86 -6.07 -21.23
N MET A 75 -5.05 -4.94 -20.53
CA MET A 75 -4.06 -4.40 -19.60
C MET A 75 -4.60 -4.36 -18.18
N ASP A 76 -3.75 -4.73 -17.23
CA ASP A 76 -3.97 -4.53 -15.81
C ASP A 76 -4.02 -3.04 -15.49
N HIS A 77 -5.08 -2.66 -14.78
CA HIS A 77 -5.33 -1.31 -14.32
C HIS A 77 -5.39 -1.29 -12.80
N MET A 78 -4.77 -0.27 -12.21
CA MET A 78 -4.74 -0.09 -10.75
C MET A 78 -5.30 1.28 -10.41
N THR A 79 -6.28 1.27 -9.51
CA THR A 79 -6.87 2.47 -8.92
C THR A 79 -6.50 2.53 -7.43
N VAL A 80 -5.86 3.60 -7.00
CA VAL A 80 -5.63 3.93 -5.59
C VAL A 80 -6.80 4.79 -5.12
N ARG A 81 -7.64 4.26 -4.25
CA ARG A 81 -8.75 4.98 -3.64
C ARG A 81 -8.30 5.49 -2.28
N VAL A 82 -8.43 6.77 -2.01
CA VAL A 82 -7.97 7.39 -0.76
C VAL A 82 -9.05 8.34 -0.22
N GLU A 83 -9.27 8.32 1.09
CA GLU A 83 -10.21 9.26 1.71
C GLU A 83 -9.62 10.67 1.78
N ALA A 84 -10.41 11.66 1.37
CA ALA A 84 -10.13 13.05 1.67
C ALA A 84 -10.16 13.31 3.18
N ARG A 85 -9.44 14.33 3.66
CA ARG A 85 -9.74 14.88 4.99
C ARG A 85 -11.07 15.64 4.97
N PRO A 86 -11.80 15.72 6.10
CA PRO A 86 -13.08 16.43 6.15
C PRO A 86 -13.01 17.91 5.72
N ASP A 87 -11.87 18.55 5.97
CA ASP A 87 -11.57 19.94 5.64
C ASP A 87 -10.97 20.13 4.23
N ALA A 88 -10.76 19.05 3.46
CA ALA A 88 -10.14 19.13 2.14
C ALA A 88 -11.16 19.53 1.06
N GLY A 89 -11.00 20.75 0.53
CA GLY A 89 -11.79 21.28 -0.57
C GLY A 89 -11.46 20.63 -1.94
N PRO A 90 -12.26 20.91 -2.99
CA PRO A 90 -12.10 20.29 -4.31
C PRO A 90 -10.69 20.43 -4.90
N GLU A 91 -10.09 21.62 -4.84
CA GLU A 91 -8.75 21.87 -5.36
C GLU A 91 -7.67 21.08 -4.61
N GLN A 92 -7.80 20.94 -3.29
CA GLN A 92 -6.88 20.14 -2.48
C GLN A 92 -6.99 18.65 -2.80
N ARG A 93 -8.21 18.16 -3.05
CA ARG A 93 -8.44 16.77 -3.46
C ARG A 93 -7.83 16.48 -4.82
N GLU A 94 -8.02 17.37 -5.80
CA GLU A 94 -7.38 17.23 -7.12
C GLU A 94 -5.85 17.28 -7.04
N ALA A 95 -5.31 18.22 -6.26
CA ALA A 95 -3.88 18.32 -6.03
C ALA A 95 -3.32 17.05 -5.38
N ALA A 96 -4.03 16.48 -4.40
CA ALA A 96 -3.65 15.22 -3.76
C ALA A 96 -3.69 14.05 -4.74
N ALA A 97 -4.71 13.95 -5.59
CA ALA A 97 -4.80 12.91 -6.62
C ALA A 97 -3.61 12.96 -7.58
N ARG A 98 -3.26 14.15 -8.07
CA ARG A 98 -2.09 14.39 -8.93
C ARG A 98 -0.79 14.05 -8.21
N ALA A 99 -0.63 14.48 -6.96
CA ALA A 99 0.56 14.25 -6.16
C ALA A 99 0.79 12.76 -5.86
N ILE A 100 -0.27 12.01 -5.55
CA ILE A 100 -0.18 10.56 -5.32
C ILE A 100 0.16 9.84 -6.63
N GLY A 101 -0.54 10.16 -7.73
CA GLY A 101 -0.29 9.54 -9.03
C GLY A 101 1.15 9.75 -9.49
N GLN A 102 1.67 10.98 -9.35
CA GLN A 102 3.06 11.32 -9.67
C GLN A 102 4.03 10.62 -8.71
N GLY A 103 3.73 10.62 -7.41
CA GLY A 103 4.56 9.95 -6.40
C GLY A 103 4.69 8.44 -6.63
N VAL A 104 3.62 7.77 -7.09
CA VAL A 104 3.66 6.35 -7.44
C VAL A 104 4.46 6.14 -8.73
N LYS A 105 4.27 7.00 -9.73
CA LYS A 105 5.05 6.95 -10.97
C LYS A 105 6.54 7.11 -10.72
N ASP A 106 6.94 8.06 -9.88
CA ASP A 106 8.35 8.34 -9.59
C ASP A 106 8.98 7.33 -8.63
N GLY A 107 8.24 6.92 -7.60
CA GLY A 107 8.77 6.02 -6.56
C GLY A 107 8.69 4.53 -6.90
N VAL A 108 7.68 4.13 -7.68
CA VAL A 108 7.41 2.72 -8.01
C VAL A 108 7.66 2.44 -9.50
N GLY A 109 7.55 3.44 -10.38
CA GLY A 109 7.78 3.28 -11.81
C GLY A 109 6.53 2.92 -12.64
N VAL A 110 5.33 3.07 -12.07
CA VAL A 110 4.08 2.72 -12.75
C VAL A 110 3.03 3.82 -12.59
N SER A 111 2.29 4.11 -13.66
CA SER A 111 1.18 5.06 -13.61
C SER A 111 -0.08 4.39 -13.06
N VAL A 112 -0.76 5.03 -12.12
CA VAL A 112 -1.99 4.52 -11.51
C VAL A 112 -3.07 5.58 -11.58
N GLU A 113 -4.33 5.16 -11.58
CA GLU A 113 -5.46 6.06 -11.37
C GLU A 113 -5.60 6.34 -9.87
N VAL A 114 -5.98 7.56 -9.51
CA VAL A 114 -6.20 7.93 -8.11
C VAL A 114 -7.60 8.52 -7.96
N GLU A 115 -8.40 7.91 -7.09
CA GLU A 115 -9.72 8.39 -6.71
C GLU A 115 -9.66 8.94 -5.29
N VAL A 116 -9.90 10.23 -5.12
CA VAL A 116 -10.06 10.84 -3.79
C VAL A 116 -11.55 10.81 -3.45
N VAL A 117 -11.93 9.93 -2.52
CA VAL A 117 -13.32 9.72 -2.10
C VAL A 117 -13.64 10.53 -0.86
N ASP A 118 -14.93 10.65 -0.55
CA ASP A 118 -15.38 11.35 0.65
C ASP A 118 -14.88 10.67 1.94
N PRO A 119 -14.73 11.43 3.03
CA PRO A 119 -14.34 10.88 4.32
C PRO A 119 -15.27 9.74 4.75
N GLU A 120 -14.70 8.73 5.40
CA GLU A 120 -15.44 7.60 6.00
C GLU A 120 -16.24 6.72 5.01
N THR A 121 -15.93 6.80 3.70
CA THR A 121 -16.58 5.98 2.67
C THR A 121 -15.86 4.67 2.37
N LEU A 122 -14.58 4.53 2.76
CA LEU A 122 -13.85 3.27 2.57
C LEU A 122 -14.16 2.33 3.73
N GLU A 123 -14.45 1.07 3.38
CA GLU A 123 -14.78 0.01 4.35
C GLU A 123 -13.70 -0.08 5.44
N ARG A 124 -14.13 0.13 6.69
CA ARG A 124 -13.29 -0.01 7.88
C ARG A 124 -13.18 -1.50 8.21
N SER A 125 -11.99 -2.06 8.15
CA SER A 125 -11.78 -3.43 8.60
C SER A 125 -11.82 -3.50 10.13
N VAL A 126 -12.68 -4.36 10.68
CA VAL A 126 -12.77 -4.68 12.12
C VAL A 126 -11.60 -5.56 12.59
N GLY A 127 -10.61 -5.81 11.72
CA GLY A 127 -9.47 -6.69 11.98
C GLY A 127 -8.29 -6.42 11.03
N LYS A 128 -7.75 -7.46 10.39
CA LYS A 128 -6.65 -7.31 9.43
C LYS A 128 -7.13 -6.51 8.22
N ILE A 129 -6.65 -5.27 8.11
CA ILE A 129 -7.01 -4.36 7.02
C ILE A 129 -6.68 -5.00 5.66
N ARG A 130 -7.72 -5.35 4.90
CA ARG A 130 -7.61 -5.76 3.51
C ARG A 130 -7.46 -4.50 2.66
N ARG A 131 -6.22 -4.19 2.28
CA ARG A 131 -5.91 -3.01 1.45
C ARG A 131 -6.03 -3.27 -0.04
N VAL A 132 -5.98 -4.53 -0.47
CA VAL A 132 -5.94 -4.90 -1.89
C VAL A 132 -7.21 -5.68 -2.28
N TRP A 133 -7.89 -5.15 -3.29
CA TRP A 133 -9.04 -5.74 -3.95
C TRP A 133 -8.64 -6.10 -5.37
N ASP A 134 -8.37 -7.39 -5.58
CA ASP A 134 -8.09 -7.91 -6.91
C ASP A 134 -9.40 -8.35 -7.56
N LEU A 135 -9.83 -7.62 -8.59
CA LEU A 135 -11.05 -7.85 -9.37
C LEU A 135 -10.72 -8.23 -10.82
N ARG A 136 -9.46 -8.62 -11.10
CA ARG A 136 -9.07 -9.14 -12.42
C ARG A 136 -9.70 -10.53 -12.61
N GLY A 137 -10.23 -10.80 -13.80
CA GLY A 137 -10.89 -12.08 -14.11
C GLY A 137 -12.21 -12.36 -13.37
N ALA A 138 -12.81 -11.35 -12.73
CA ALA A 138 -14.16 -11.39 -12.18
C ALA A 138 -15.24 -11.11 -13.24
#